data_AF-A0A1M6FMI6-F1
#
_entry.id   AF-A0A1M6FMI6-F1
#
_cell.length_a   1.000
_cell.length_b   1.000
_cell.length_c   1.000
_cell.angle_alpha   90.00
_cell.angle_beta   90.00
_cell.angle_gamma   90.00
#
_symmetry.space_group_name_H-M   'P 1'
#
loop_
_entity.id
_entity.type
_entity.pdbx_description
1 polymer ?
#
loop_
_entity_poly.entity_id
_entity_poly.type
_entity_poly.pdbx_seq_one_letter_code
_entity_poly.pdbx_strand_id
1 'polypeptide(L)'
;MLQDALGAPLTLPTEGEVGQPAVGDLWVVSADGQDRGVVMISAVRDLHVLAWPVTLPTRAAAAPSFLITVPDMGDFVAWPDAEFGLALAALDRRLAHVLDDRTIRTIRWAVTEDEPVDDVSTCPAVNTAEAVAAFEAVCSQAWALGDWAWPDNTIGEAALSQDALSDAGVEIAQLAQALGVKPGRASALARGVKVPTPEEVATILSLFPAGTVAGDILEPVDGADAVVLSLPEYKSRVRLLSTERTLPERRARTMVWEQACSRAARQVAHTAPLEAARARVNYALEELMGWT
;
A
#
# COMPACT_ATOMS: atom_id res chain seq x y z
N MET A 1 -18.99 4.10 -9.72
CA MET A 1 -19.26 2.66 -9.91
C MET A 1 -17.94 2.02 -10.26
N LEU A 2 -17.46 1.04 -9.49
CA LEU A 2 -16.21 0.35 -9.76
C LEU A 2 -16.38 -0.57 -10.98
N GLN A 3 -15.34 -0.68 -11.80
CA GLN A 3 -15.24 -1.68 -12.86
C GLN A 3 -14.06 -2.60 -12.57
N ASP A 4 -14.19 -3.88 -12.87
CA ASP A 4 -13.05 -4.79 -12.90
C ASP A 4 -12.15 -4.51 -14.12
N ALA A 5 -11.03 -5.26 -14.24
CA ALA A 5 -10.10 -5.13 -15.35
C ALA A 5 -10.74 -5.29 -16.74
N LEU A 6 -11.88 -5.98 -16.81
CA LEU A 6 -12.57 -6.32 -18.06
C LEU A 6 -13.75 -5.38 -18.35
N GLY A 7 -13.88 -4.31 -17.57
CA GLY A 7 -14.92 -3.29 -17.71
C GLY A 7 -16.27 -3.68 -17.15
N ALA A 8 -16.38 -4.83 -16.47
CA ALA A 8 -17.63 -5.28 -15.88
C ALA A 8 -17.90 -4.52 -14.58
N PRO A 9 -19.14 -4.03 -14.35
CA PRO A 9 -19.47 -3.28 -13.16
C PRO A 9 -19.45 -4.17 -11.91
N LEU A 10 -18.65 -3.79 -10.93
CA LEU A 10 -18.59 -4.45 -9.63
C LEU A 10 -19.48 -3.72 -8.62
N THR A 11 -20.41 -4.46 -8.02
CA THR A 11 -21.18 -3.98 -6.86
C THR A 11 -20.58 -4.61 -5.61
N LEU A 12 -19.94 -3.78 -4.79
CA LEU A 12 -19.28 -4.22 -3.57
C LEU A 12 -20.06 -3.72 -2.35
N PRO A 13 -20.09 -4.48 -1.24
CA PRO A 13 -20.65 -3.97 0.01
C PRO A 13 -19.85 -2.74 0.47
N THR A 14 -20.50 -1.76 1.10
CA THR A 14 -19.83 -0.56 1.63
C THR A 14 -19.13 -0.82 2.97
N GLU A 15 -19.54 -1.88 3.66
CA GLU A 15 -18.96 -2.35 4.91
C GLU A 15 -18.31 -3.72 4.69
N GLY A 16 -17.37 -4.08 5.55
CA GLY A 16 -16.70 -5.38 5.54
C GLY A 16 -15.81 -5.53 6.76
N GLU A 17 -15.27 -6.72 6.96
CA GLU A 17 -14.39 -6.98 8.08
C GLU A 17 -13.05 -6.28 7.86
N VAL A 18 -12.50 -5.69 8.92
CA VAL A 18 -11.18 -5.07 8.89
C VAL A 18 -10.30 -5.80 9.90
N GLY A 19 -9.11 -6.22 9.47
CA GLY A 19 -8.23 -7.06 10.27
C GLY A 19 -6.89 -7.29 9.58
N GLN A 20 -6.10 -8.22 10.13
CA GLN A 20 -4.88 -8.67 9.48
C GLN A 20 -5.24 -9.51 8.24
N PRO A 21 -4.67 -9.22 7.07
CA PRO A 21 -4.91 -10.02 5.88
C PRO A 21 -4.30 -11.41 6.06
N ALA A 22 -5.02 -12.43 5.60
CA ALA A 22 -4.55 -13.79 5.53
C ALA A 22 -4.50 -14.28 4.07
N VAL A 23 -3.68 -15.30 3.81
CA VAL A 23 -3.65 -15.98 2.52
C VAL A 23 -5.04 -16.55 2.21
N GLY A 24 -5.51 -16.33 0.98
CA GLY A 24 -6.82 -16.74 0.49
C GLY A 24 -7.98 -15.81 0.88
N ASP A 25 -7.70 -14.68 1.53
CA ASP A 25 -8.69 -13.62 1.71
C ASP A 25 -8.92 -12.86 0.41
N LEU A 26 -10.18 -12.48 0.16
CA LEU A 26 -10.56 -11.48 -0.84
C LEU A 26 -10.68 -10.11 -0.18
N TRP A 27 -10.03 -9.12 -0.78
CA TRP A 27 -9.99 -7.75 -0.27
C TRP A 27 -10.36 -6.75 -1.35
N VAL A 28 -11.08 -5.70 -0.94
CA VAL A 28 -11.22 -4.49 -1.74
C VAL A 28 -9.94 -3.68 -1.61
N VAL A 29 -9.41 -3.25 -2.75
CA VAL A 29 -8.32 -2.28 -2.83
C VAL A 29 -8.94 -0.90 -3.02
N SER A 30 -8.54 0.07 -2.19
CA SER A 30 -8.97 1.45 -2.34
C SER A 30 -7.80 2.42 -2.20
N ALA A 31 -7.91 3.56 -2.87
CA ALA A 31 -6.92 4.63 -2.83
C ALA A 31 -7.61 5.97 -3.08
N ASP A 32 -7.25 6.96 -2.27
CA ASP A 32 -7.76 8.34 -2.34
C ASP A 32 -9.30 8.39 -2.30
N GLY A 33 -9.87 7.59 -1.38
CA GLY A 33 -11.31 7.53 -1.15
C GLY A 33 -12.11 6.78 -2.22
N GLN A 34 -11.45 6.17 -3.21
CA GLN A 34 -12.09 5.41 -4.28
C GLN A 34 -11.70 3.94 -4.23
N ASP A 35 -12.69 3.04 -4.34
CA ASP A 35 -12.44 1.63 -4.61
C ASP A 35 -11.77 1.51 -6.00
N ARG A 36 -10.73 0.69 -6.10
CA ARG A 36 -9.89 0.53 -7.31
C ARG A 36 -9.94 -0.87 -7.90
N GLY A 37 -10.26 -1.87 -7.11
CA GLY A 37 -10.35 -3.26 -7.55
C GLY A 37 -10.59 -4.23 -6.41
N VAL A 38 -10.65 -5.52 -6.75
CA VAL A 38 -10.71 -6.63 -5.80
C VAL A 38 -9.53 -7.54 -6.08
N VAL A 39 -8.91 -8.05 -5.01
CA VAL A 39 -7.77 -8.95 -5.10
C VAL A 39 -7.94 -10.12 -4.15
N MET A 40 -7.31 -11.24 -4.49
CA MET A 40 -7.13 -12.36 -3.58
C MET A 40 -5.69 -12.36 -3.06
N ILE A 41 -5.52 -12.48 -1.74
CA ILE A 41 -4.19 -12.52 -1.13
C ILE A 41 -3.54 -13.88 -1.37
N SER A 42 -2.41 -13.90 -2.05
CA SER A 42 -1.65 -15.12 -2.33
C SER A 42 -0.47 -15.31 -1.39
N ALA A 43 0.04 -14.23 -0.78
CA ALA A 43 1.06 -14.27 0.28
C ALA A 43 1.01 -13.00 1.13
N VAL A 44 1.39 -13.12 2.40
CA VAL A 44 1.51 -11.99 3.33
C VAL A 44 2.99 -11.74 3.66
N ARG A 45 3.39 -10.47 3.69
CA ARG A 45 4.70 -9.95 4.14
C ARG A 45 4.46 -8.78 5.11
N ASP A 46 5.52 -8.27 5.70
CA ASP A 46 5.42 -7.28 6.79
C ASP A 46 4.71 -5.98 6.40
N LEU A 47 4.99 -5.44 5.20
CA LEU A 47 4.45 -4.16 4.71
C LEU A 47 3.64 -4.27 3.42
N HIS A 48 3.64 -5.44 2.79
CA HIS A 48 2.93 -5.69 1.54
C HIS A 48 2.38 -7.12 1.51
N VAL A 49 1.50 -7.35 0.55
CA VAL A 49 0.99 -8.68 0.20
C VAL A 49 1.36 -8.98 -1.24
N LEU A 50 1.45 -10.26 -1.58
CA LEU A 50 1.30 -10.68 -2.97
C LEU A 50 -0.18 -11.00 -3.19
N ALA A 51 -0.71 -10.58 -4.33
CA ALA A 51 -2.11 -10.73 -4.62
C ALA A 51 -2.37 -11.07 -6.08
N TRP A 52 -3.48 -11.76 -6.32
CA TRP A 52 -4.02 -12.06 -7.63
C TRP A 52 -5.18 -11.12 -7.92
N PRO A 53 -5.23 -10.49 -9.10
CA PRO A 53 -6.39 -9.73 -9.52
C PRO A 53 -7.65 -10.61 -9.57
N VAL A 54 -8.80 -10.01 -9.27
CA VAL A 54 -10.09 -10.70 -9.31
C VAL A 54 -11.06 -9.93 -10.21
N THR A 55 -11.71 -10.65 -11.12
CA THR A 55 -12.71 -10.11 -12.05
C THR A 55 -14.03 -10.87 -11.92
N LEU A 56 -15.09 -10.35 -12.55
CA LEU A 56 -16.30 -11.13 -12.77
C LEU A 56 -16.06 -12.24 -13.82
N PRO A 57 -16.84 -13.34 -13.76
CA PRO A 57 -16.77 -14.40 -14.75
C PRO A 57 -17.11 -13.88 -16.15
N THR A 58 -16.28 -14.27 -17.11
CA THR A 58 -16.44 -13.92 -18.53
C THR A 58 -16.03 -15.10 -19.39
N ARG A 59 -16.53 -15.14 -20.64
CA ARG A 59 -16.10 -16.10 -21.65
C ARG A 59 -14.63 -15.94 -22.07
N ALA A 60 -14.01 -14.80 -21.75
CA ALA A 60 -12.62 -14.52 -22.06
C ALA A 60 -11.65 -14.96 -20.94
N ALA A 61 -12.15 -15.40 -19.79
CA ALA A 61 -11.33 -16.00 -18.74
C ALA A 61 -10.83 -17.37 -19.21
N ALA A 62 -9.52 -17.57 -19.14
CA ALA A 62 -8.86 -18.77 -19.61
C ALA A 62 -7.91 -19.31 -18.55
N ALA A 63 -7.62 -20.61 -18.58
CA ALA A 63 -6.59 -21.20 -17.73
C ALA A 63 -5.27 -20.40 -17.83
N PRO A 64 -4.54 -20.19 -16.71
CA PRO A 64 -4.71 -20.85 -15.42
C PRO A 64 -5.67 -20.13 -14.45
N SER A 65 -6.43 -19.14 -14.90
CA SER A 65 -7.46 -18.51 -14.06
C SER A 65 -8.50 -19.53 -13.60
N PHE A 66 -9.11 -19.28 -12.44
CA PHE A 66 -10.05 -20.21 -11.82
C PHE A 66 -11.21 -19.49 -11.13
N LEU A 67 -12.33 -20.19 -11.00
CA LEU A 67 -13.53 -19.68 -10.37
C LEU A 67 -13.46 -19.80 -8.84
N ILE A 68 -13.94 -18.77 -8.16
CA ILE A 68 -14.22 -18.75 -6.73
C ILE A 68 -15.64 -18.27 -6.50
N THR A 69 -16.31 -18.80 -5.48
CA THR A 69 -17.65 -18.36 -5.11
C THR A 69 -17.59 -17.64 -3.77
N VAL A 70 -18.08 -16.41 -3.74
CA VAL A 70 -18.20 -15.62 -2.52
C VAL A 70 -19.67 -15.67 -2.07
N PRO A 71 -19.94 -16.04 -0.81
CA PRO A 71 -21.30 -16.01 -0.26
C PRO A 71 -21.97 -14.65 -0.50
N ASP A 72 -23.22 -14.66 -0.96
CA ASP A 72 -24.05 -13.47 -1.23
C ASP A 72 -23.54 -12.50 -2.32
N MET A 73 -22.37 -12.76 -2.92
CA MET A 73 -21.80 -11.94 -4.01
C MET A 73 -21.68 -12.71 -5.34
N GLY A 74 -21.71 -14.05 -5.30
CA GLY A 74 -21.66 -14.90 -6.47
C GLY A 74 -20.24 -15.28 -6.89
N ASP A 75 -20.09 -15.64 -8.16
CA ASP A 75 -18.84 -16.15 -8.70
C ASP A 75 -17.90 -15.03 -9.15
N PHE A 76 -16.60 -15.27 -8.99
CA PHE A 76 -15.50 -14.43 -9.44
C PHE A 76 -14.42 -15.29 -10.09
N VAL A 77 -13.54 -14.65 -10.85
CA VAL A 77 -12.36 -15.28 -11.46
C VAL A 77 -11.11 -14.68 -10.84
N ALA A 78 -10.24 -15.52 -10.31
CA ALA A 78 -8.91 -15.14 -9.85
C ALA A 78 -7.86 -15.43 -10.93
N TRP A 79 -6.89 -14.53 -11.08
CA TRP A 79 -5.86 -14.55 -12.14
C TRP A 79 -4.46 -14.74 -11.54
N PRO A 80 -4.04 -15.99 -11.26
CA PRO A 80 -2.80 -16.26 -10.52
C PRO A 80 -1.52 -15.97 -11.33
N ASP A 81 -1.62 -15.97 -12.65
CA ASP A 81 -0.57 -15.61 -13.61
C ASP A 81 -0.29 -14.10 -13.68
N ALA A 82 -1.19 -13.27 -13.14
CA ALA A 82 -1.02 -11.83 -12.98
C ALA A 82 -0.68 -11.43 -11.52
N GLU A 83 0.04 -12.29 -10.79
CA GLU A 83 0.46 -11.99 -9.41
C GLU A 83 1.30 -10.72 -9.32
N PHE A 84 0.98 -9.86 -8.34
CA PHE A 84 1.67 -8.60 -8.12
C PHE A 84 1.80 -8.26 -6.63
N GLY A 85 2.72 -7.35 -6.31
CA GLY A 85 2.88 -6.81 -4.96
C GLY A 85 1.94 -5.64 -4.70
N LEU A 86 1.32 -5.62 -3.52
CA LEU A 86 0.38 -4.58 -3.12
C LEU A 86 0.69 -4.11 -1.69
N ALA A 87 0.79 -2.80 -1.48
CA ALA A 87 1.01 -2.25 -0.14
C ALA A 87 -0.18 -2.56 0.78
N LEU A 88 0.09 -2.93 2.04
CA LEU A 88 -0.98 -3.19 3.02
C LEU A 88 -1.92 -1.98 3.19
N ALA A 89 -1.37 -0.77 3.07
CA ALA A 89 -2.12 0.47 3.16
C ALA A 89 -3.21 0.62 2.08
N ALA A 90 -3.13 -0.14 0.99
CA ALA A 90 -4.08 -0.12 -0.12
C ALA A 90 -5.32 -0.97 0.16
N LEU A 91 -5.22 -1.93 1.09
CA LEU A 91 -6.33 -2.78 1.49
C LEU A 91 -7.33 -1.98 2.32
N ASP A 92 -8.62 -2.19 2.02
CA ASP A 92 -9.71 -1.49 2.69
C ASP A 92 -10.49 -2.42 3.61
N ARG A 93 -11.28 -3.31 3.01
CA ARG A 93 -12.17 -4.22 3.71
C ARG A 93 -12.07 -5.61 3.10
N ARG A 94 -12.08 -6.62 3.96
CA ARG A 94 -12.17 -8.01 3.58
C ARG A 94 -13.61 -8.33 3.16
N LEU A 95 -13.74 -8.96 2.00
CA LEU A 95 -15.01 -9.46 1.47
C LEU A 95 -15.31 -10.86 2.00
N ALA A 96 -14.33 -11.76 1.93
CA ALA A 96 -14.45 -13.14 2.39
C ALA A 96 -13.07 -13.79 2.55
N HIS A 97 -13.03 -14.91 3.26
CA HIS A 97 -11.95 -15.89 3.18
C HIS A 97 -12.45 -17.05 2.32
N VAL A 98 -11.84 -17.28 1.15
CA VAL A 98 -12.38 -18.23 0.16
C VAL A 98 -11.54 -19.48 -0.01
N LEU A 99 -10.23 -19.40 0.23
CA LEU A 99 -9.29 -20.50 0.05
C LEU A 99 -8.34 -20.58 1.25
N ASP A 100 -7.89 -21.78 1.60
CA ASP A 100 -6.85 -21.95 2.59
C ASP A 100 -5.44 -21.79 1.99
N ASP A 101 -4.44 -21.59 2.85
CA ASP A 101 -3.03 -21.42 2.45
C ASP A 101 -2.49 -22.62 1.66
N ARG A 102 -2.97 -23.83 1.96
CA ARG A 102 -2.53 -25.05 1.25
C ARG A 102 -3.00 -25.03 -0.21
N THR A 103 -4.25 -24.65 -0.44
CA THR A 103 -4.85 -24.55 -1.77
C THR A 103 -4.15 -23.48 -2.58
N ILE A 104 -3.91 -22.30 -1.99
CA ILE A 104 -3.17 -21.21 -2.65
C ILE A 104 -1.76 -21.65 -3.07
N ARG A 105 -1.03 -22.36 -2.20
CA ARG A 105 0.31 -22.89 -2.55
C ARG A 105 0.26 -23.90 -3.69
N THR A 106 -0.77 -24.76 -3.70
CA THR A 106 -0.97 -25.76 -4.74
C THR A 106 -1.25 -25.09 -6.09
N ILE A 107 -2.12 -24.09 -6.12
CA ILE A 107 -2.37 -23.28 -7.31
C ILE A 107 -1.10 -22.59 -7.80
N ARG A 108 -0.34 -21.92 -6.92
CA ARG A 108 0.89 -21.24 -7.30
C ARG A 108 1.91 -22.21 -7.92
N TRP A 109 2.07 -23.38 -7.32
CA TRP A 109 2.94 -24.43 -7.85
C TRP A 109 2.49 -24.87 -9.24
N ALA A 110 1.21 -25.20 -9.38
CA ALA A 110 0.65 -25.67 -10.64
C ALA A 110 0.75 -24.63 -11.77
N VAL A 111 0.52 -23.35 -11.48
CA VAL A 111 0.72 -22.25 -12.44
C VAL A 111 2.18 -22.14 -12.88
N THR A 112 3.12 -22.38 -11.96
CA THR A 112 4.56 -22.32 -12.24
C THR A 112 5.02 -23.49 -13.10
N GLU A 113 4.49 -24.69 -12.83
CA GLU A 113 4.87 -25.93 -13.52
C GLU A 113 3.98 -26.27 -14.72
N ASP A 114 2.99 -25.43 -15.04
CA ASP A 114 1.96 -25.67 -16.06
C ASP A 114 1.19 -26.99 -15.85
N GLU A 115 0.88 -27.29 -14.59
CA GLU A 115 0.14 -28.47 -14.15
C GLU A 115 -1.35 -28.14 -13.86
N PRO A 116 -2.27 -29.11 -13.99
CA PRO A 116 -3.66 -28.92 -13.61
C PRO A 116 -3.82 -28.79 -12.08
N VAL A 117 -4.80 -27.99 -11.64
CA VAL A 117 -5.20 -27.89 -10.24
C VAL A 117 -6.55 -28.60 -10.03
N ASP A 118 -6.55 -29.71 -9.30
CA ASP A 118 -7.78 -30.47 -9.04
C ASP A 118 -8.67 -29.83 -7.96
N ASP A 119 -8.09 -29.01 -7.08
CA ASP A 119 -8.78 -28.43 -5.92
C ASP A 119 -9.65 -27.21 -6.25
N VAL A 120 -9.59 -26.68 -7.48
CA VAL A 120 -10.39 -25.53 -7.94
C VAL A 120 -10.98 -25.74 -9.32
N SER A 121 -12.09 -25.05 -9.60
CA SER A 121 -12.70 -25.05 -10.93
C SER A 121 -11.94 -24.11 -11.86
N THR A 122 -10.90 -24.61 -12.53
CA THR A 122 -10.13 -23.85 -13.52
C THR A 122 -10.99 -23.44 -14.72
N CYS A 123 -10.77 -22.23 -15.23
CA CYS A 123 -11.37 -21.78 -16.47
C CYS A 123 -10.90 -22.65 -17.66
N PRO A 124 -11.68 -22.71 -18.76
CA PRO A 124 -11.28 -23.49 -19.93
C PRO A 124 -9.92 -23.06 -20.48
N ALA A 125 -9.10 -24.00 -20.91
CA ALA A 125 -7.87 -23.73 -21.63
C ALA A 125 -8.21 -23.25 -23.06
N VAL A 126 -8.31 -21.93 -23.24
CA VAL A 126 -8.73 -21.29 -24.49
C VAL A 126 -7.64 -20.32 -24.93
N ASN A 127 -7.12 -20.53 -26.14
CA ASN A 127 -6.14 -19.63 -26.76
C ASN A 127 -6.81 -18.83 -27.89
N THR A 128 -7.54 -17.78 -27.51
CA THR A 128 -8.14 -16.83 -28.46
C THR A 128 -7.58 -15.43 -28.25
N ALA A 129 -7.73 -14.58 -29.27
CA ALA A 129 -7.33 -13.18 -29.17
C ALA A 129 -8.08 -12.45 -28.03
N GLU A 130 -9.34 -12.81 -27.75
CA GLU A 130 -10.07 -12.23 -26.62
C GLU A 130 -9.50 -12.65 -25.27
N ALA A 131 -9.03 -13.90 -25.12
CA ALA A 131 -8.43 -14.38 -23.87
C ALA A 131 -7.09 -13.67 -23.61
N VAL A 132 -6.27 -13.50 -24.64
CA VAL A 132 -5.00 -12.74 -24.55
C VAL A 132 -5.27 -11.29 -24.16
N ALA A 133 -6.23 -10.62 -24.80
CA ALA A 133 -6.58 -9.23 -24.49
C ALA A 133 -7.14 -9.08 -23.06
N ALA A 134 -7.91 -10.06 -22.58
CA ALA A 134 -8.40 -10.08 -21.20
C ALA A 134 -7.24 -10.18 -20.19
N PHE A 135 -6.29 -11.08 -20.45
CA PHE A 135 -5.10 -11.21 -19.60
C PHE A 135 -4.25 -9.92 -19.59
N GLU A 136 -4.02 -9.29 -20.74
CA GLU A 136 -3.30 -8.00 -20.82
C GLU A 136 -4.00 -6.89 -20.03
N ALA A 137 -5.34 -6.83 -20.09
CA ALA A 137 -6.13 -5.87 -19.32
C ALA A 137 -6.03 -6.13 -17.80
N VAL A 138 -6.03 -7.40 -17.39
CA VAL A 138 -5.83 -7.82 -16.00
C VAL A 138 -4.43 -7.43 -15.50
N CYS A 139 -3.38 -7.70 -16.27
CA CYS A 139 -2.01 -7.28 -15.96
C CYS A 139 -1.89 -5.75 -15.84
N SER A 140 -2.58 -5.01 -16.71
CA SER A 140 -2.60 -3.55 -16.67
C SER A 140 -3.29 -3.03 -15.39
N GLN A 141 -4.40 -3.65 -14.97
CA GLN A 141 -5.04 -3.32 -13.69
C GLN A 141 -4.15 -3.70 -12.51
N ALA A 142 -3.53 -4.88 -12.53
CA ALA A 142 -2.59 -5.33 -11.49
C ALA A 142 -1.46 -4.30 -11.29
N TRP A 143 -0.87 -3.83 -12.39
CA TRP A 143 0.15 -2.78 -12.35
C TRP A 143 -0.39 -1.48 -11.75
N ALA A 144 -1.57 -1.03 -12.17
CA ALA A 144 -2.18 0.19 -11.64
C ALA A 144 -2.54 0.09 -10.15
N LEU A 145 -2.92 -1.09 -9.67
CA LEU A 145 -3.16 -1.35 -8.25
C LEU A 145 -1.85 -1.36 -7.45
N GLY A 146 -0.81 -1.99 -7.99
CA GLY A 146 0.52 -2.08 -7.35
C GLY A 146 1.29 -0.76 -7.33
N ASP A 147 1.03 0.14 -8.30
CA ASP A 147 1.62 1.48 -8.37
C ASP A 147 1.19 2.38 -7.20
N TRP A 148 0.05 2.07 -6.58
CA TRP A 148 -0.32 2.72 -5.34
C TRP A 148 0.37 2.08 -4.14
N ALA A 149 1.33 2.79 -3.56
CA ALA A 149 2.06 2.37 -2.38
C ALA A 149 2.17 3.49 -1.33
N TRP A 150 2.17 3.08 -0.07
CA TRP A 150 2.61 3.90 1.06
C TRP A 150 3.13 2.97 2.17
N PRO A 151 4.28 3.27 2.79
CA PRO A 151 5.23 4.34 2.48
C PRO A 151 5.87 4.23 1.08
N ASP A 152 6.28 5.36 0.52
CA ASP A 152 6.95 5.45 -0.79
C ASP A 152 7.95 6.63 -0.79
N ASN A 153 8.86 6.72 -1.76
CA ASN A 153 9.88 7.78 -1.88
C ASN A 153 9.37 9.06 -2.58
N THR A 154 8.05 9.22 -2.64
CA THR A 154 7.38 10.38 -3.26
C THR A 154 7.71 11.68 -2.53
N ILE A 155 8.02 12.74 -3.29
CA ILE A 155 8.31 14.09 -2.76
C ILE A 155 7.12 14.61 -1.94
N GLY A 156 7.40 15.11 -0.74
CA GLY A 156 6.36 15.58 0.19
C GLY A 156 5.67 14.46 0.96
N GLU A 157 6.10 13.21 0.79
CA GLU A 157 5.59 12.05 1.54
C GLU A 157 6.71 11.22 2.19
N ALA A 158 7.91 11.27 1.60
CA ALA A 158 9.12 10.58 2.00
C ALA A 158 10.01 11.38 2.98
N ALA A 159 10.85 10.68 3.74
CA ALA A 159 11.85 11.30 4.61
C ALA A 159 13.18 11.52 3.85
N LEU A 160 14.06 12.37 4.37
CA LEU A 160 15.45 12.44 3.86
C LEU A 160 16.23 11.22 4.30
N SER A 161 16.99 10.64 3.38
CA SER A 161 17.88 9.54 3.70
C SER A 161 19.08 10.01 4.51
N GLN A 162 19.24 9.42 5.70
CA GLN A 162 20.38 9.65 6.57
C GLN A 162 21.68 9.20 5.91
N ASP A 163 21.64 8.08 5.20
CA ASP A 163 22.78 7.53 4.49
C ASP A 163 23.19 8.45 3.35
N ALA A 164 22.23 8.94 2.54
CA ALA A 164 22.54 9.90 1.47
C ALA A 164 23.16 11.20 1.99
N LEU A 165 22.65 11.75 3.10
CA LEU A 165 23.23 12.93 3.74
C LEU A 165 24.66 12.67 4.25
N SER A 166 24.87 11.52 4.89
CA SER A 166 26.17 11.11 5.42
C SER A 166 27.20 10.90 4.30
N ASP A 167 26.82 10.21 3.24
CA ASP A 167 27.69 9.91 2.09
C ASP A 167 28.09 11.17 1.32
N ALA A 168 27.17 12.14 1.22
CA ALA A 168 27.45 13.45 0.63
C ALA A 168 28.21 14.40 1.59
N GLY A 169 28.42 14.02 2.86
CA GLY A 169 29.06 14.86 3.87
C GLY A 169 28.27 16.13 4.21
N VAL A 170 26.93 16.07 4.07
CA VAL A 170 26.05 17.21 4.32
C VAL A 170 25.78 17.34 5.81
N GLU A 171 26.37 18.36 6.42
CA GLU A 171 26.22 18.62 7.85
C GLU A 171 24.88 19.32 8.18
N ILE A 172 24.34 19.09 9.37
CA ILE A 172 23.07 19.70 9.82
C ILE A 172 23.14 21.24 9.76
N ALA A 173 24.29 21.83 10.04
CA ALA A 173 24.50 23.28 9.98
C ALA A 173 24.42 23.80 8.53
N GLN A 174 24.98 23.06 7.57
CA GLN A 174 24.90 23.39 6.15
C GLN A 174 23.46 23.25 5.65
N LEU A 175 22.77 22.17 6.04
CA LEU A 175 21.37 21.95 5.73
C LEU A 175 20.49 23.09 6.26
N ALA A 176 20.70 23.52 7.52
CA ALA A 176 19.96 24.63 8.13
C ALA A 176 20.21 25.96 7.39
N GLN A 177 21.46 26.23 7.01
CA GLN A 177 21.84 27.43 6.28
C GLN A 177 21.22 27.46 4.88
N ALA A 178 21.31 26.36 4.14
CA ALA A 178 20.80 26.25 2.77
C ALA A 178 19.28 26.42 2.73
N LEU A 179 18.56 25.78 3.66
CA LEU A 179 17.10 25.85 3.75
C LEU A 179 16.59 27.15 4.41
N GLY A 180 17.44 27.92 5.08
CA GLY A 180 17.02 29.09 5.85
C GLY A 180 16.09 28.74 7.04
N VAL A 181 16.21 27.53 7.59
CA VAL A 181 15.34 27.03 8.67
C VAL A 181 16.06 27.03 10.02
N LYS A 182 15.27 26.96 11.11
CA LYS A 182 15.83 26.81 12.46
C LYS A 182 16.59 25.48 12.60
N PRO A 183 17.67 25.41 13.40
CA PRO A 183 18.44 24.18 13.61
C PRO A 183 17.59 22.97 14.02
N GLY A 184 16.52 23.19 14.79
CA GLY A 184 15.59 22.12 15.18
C GLY A 184 14.84 21.47 14.00
N ARG A 185 14.45 22.25 12.98
CA ARG A 185 13.84 21.70 11.74
C ARG A 185 14.89 20.93 10.94
N ALA A 186 16.07 21.52 10.73
CA ALA A 186 17.15 20.86 10.00
C ALA A 186 17.54 19.53 10.65
N SER A 187 17.67 19.49 11.98
CA SER A 187 17.93 18.26 12.74
C SER A 187 16.78 17.25 12.66
N ALA A 188 15.52 17.69 12.56
CA ALA A 188 14.39 16.79 12.40
C ALA A 188 14.32 16.19 10.98
N LEU A 189 14.62 17.01 9.96
CA LEU A 189 14.75 16.56 8.57
C LEU A 189 15.92 15.58 8.41
N ALA A 190 17.09 15.92 8.93
CA ALA A 190 18.29 15.08 8.84
C ALA A 190 18.16 13.74 9.56
N ARG A 191 17.32 13.65 10.61
CA ARG A 191 17.03 12.38 11.31
C ARG A 191 15.89 11.57 10.66
N GLY A 192 15.35 12.03 9.54
CA GLY A 192 14.24 11.37 8.88
C GLY A 192 12.95 11.30 9.72
N VAL A 193 12.72 12.23 10.66
CA VAL A 193 11.49 12.28 11.48
C VAL A 193 10.53 13.41 11.06
N LYS A 194 10.87 14.09 9.97
CA LYS A 194 10.07 15.10 9.29
C LYS A 194 10.24 14.97 7.79
N VAL A 195 9.19 15.29 7.07
CA VAL A 195 9.18 15.27 5.61
C VAL A 195 9.56 16.66 5.07
N PRO A 196 10.50 16.73 4.11
CA PRO A 196 10.80 17.98 3.41
C PRO A 196 9.66 18.37 2.47
N THR A 197 9.41 19.67 2.32
CA THR A 197 8.52 20.19 1.27
C THR A 197 9.17 20.07 -0.12
N PRO A 198 8.41 20.15 -1.21
CA PRO A 198 8.98 20.14 -2.57
C PRO A 198 10.06 21.22 -2.77
N GLU A 199 9.88 22.40 -2.19
CA GLU A 199 10.85 23.49 -2.25
C GLU A 199 12.10 23.21 -1.42
N GLU A 200 11.94 22.59 -0.24
CA GLU A 200 13.07 22.13 0.57
C GLU A 200 13.86 21.05 -0.18
N VAL A 201 13.21 20.07 -0.84
CA VAL A 201 13.88 19.04 -1.66
C VAL A 201 14.70 19.66 -2.78
N ALA A 202 14.11 20.61 -3.54
CA ALA A 202 14.82 21.30 -4.62
C ALA A 202 16.08 22.03 -4.11
N THR A 203 16.00 22.62 -2.92
CA THR A 203 17.13 23.29 -2.28
C THR A 203 18.18 22.29 -1.80
N ILE A 204 17.76 21.17 -1.21
CA ILE A 204 18.67 20.12 -0.71
C ILE A 204 19.47 19.50 -1.85
N LEU A 205 18.83 19.24 -3.00
CA LEU A 205 19.51 18.70 -4.18
C LEU A 205 20.71 19.54 -4.64
N SER A 206 20.71 20.85 -4.38
CA SER A 206 21.84 21.73 -4.70
C SER A 206 23.08 21.48 -3.82
N LEU A 207 22.94 20.75 -2.72
CA LEU A 207 24.02 20.32 -1.84
C LEU A 207 24.68 19.01 -2.29
N PHE A 208 24.09 18.32 -3.26
CA PHE A 208 24.56 17.05 -3.79
C PHE A 208 25.28 17.22 -5.13
N PRO A 209 26.07 16.20 -5.57
CA PRO A 209 26.70 16.22 -6.88
C PRO A 209 25.69 16.45 -8.02
N ALA A 210 26.14 17.11 -9.09
CA ALA A 210 25.32 17.35 -10.26
C ALA A 210 24.78 16.03 -10.85
N GLY A 211 23.48 15.97 -11.10
CA GLY A 211 22.79 14.78 -11.61
C GLY A 211 22.05 13.96 -10.55
N THR A 212 22.25 14.25 -9.26
CA THR A 212 21.46 13.67 -8.16
C THR A 212 19.98 14.03 -8.33
N VAL A 213 19.09 13.05 -8.18
CA VAL A 213 17.63 13.23 -8.22
C VAL A 213 16.99 12.99 -6.86
N ALA A 214 15.72 13.37 -6.69
CA ALA A 214 15.02 13.25 -5.42
C ALA A 214 14.99 11.81 -4.87
N GLY A 215 14.87 10.82 -5.75
CA GLY A 215 14.89 9.39 -5.37
C GLY A 215 16.23 8.90 -4.79
N ASP A 216 17.32 9.65 -5.00
CA ASP A 216 18.64 9.31 -4.43
C ASP A 216 18.80 9.84 -2.99
N ILE A 217 17.98 10.81 -2.59
CA ILE A 217 18.09 11.51 -1.29
C ILE A 217 16.86 11.33 -0.40
N LEU A 218 15.81 10.71 -0.93
CA LEU A 218 14.56 10.43 -0.23
C LEU A 218 14.40 8.93 -0.03
N GLU A 219 13.94 8.57 1.16
CA GLU A 219 13.58 7.20 1.52
C GLU A 219 12.14 7.14 2.03
N PRO A 220 11.42 6.03 1.78
CA PRO A 220 10.10 5.82 2.36
C PRO A 220 10.16 5.99 3.88
N VAL A 221 9.15 6.64 4.45
CA VAL A 221 9.07 6.78 5.92
C VAL A 221 9.06 5.41 6.59
N ASP A 222 9.79 5.29 7.70
CA ASP A 222 10.05 4.02 8.34
C ASP A 222 9.63 4.00 9.83
N GLY A 223 9.99 2.91 10.50
CA GLY A 223 9.74 2.71 11.92
C GLY A 223 8.37 2.13 12.26
N ALA A 224 8.18 1.83 13.55
CA ALA A 224 6.98 1.15 14.04
C ALA A 224 5.68 1.94 13.78
N ASP A 225 5.74 3.28 13.78
CA ASP A 225 4.58 4.13 13.48
C ASP A 225 4.15 4.02 12.01
N ALA A 226 5.11 3.90 11.07
CA ALA A 226 4.82 3.65 9.66
C ALA A 226 4.22 2.26 9.44
N VAL A 227 4.79 1.23 10.07
CA VAL A 227 4.27 -0.15 10.04
C VAL A 227 2.83 -0.22 10.53
N VAL A 228 2.54 0.41 11.67
CA VAL A 228 1.18 0.47 12.23
C VAL A 228 0.23 1.18 11.28
N LEU A 229 0.63 2.32 10.72
CA LEU A 229 -0.20 3.05 9.77
C LEU A 229 -0.49 2.25 8.51
N SER A 230 0.43 1.40 8.04
CA SER A 230 0.20 0.53 6.88
C SER A 230 -0.90 -0.52 7.10
N LEU A 231 -1.30 -0.80 8.34
CA LEU A 231 -2.31 -1.82 8.62
C LEU A 231 -3.72 -1.38 8.13
N PRO A 232 -4.52 -2.31 7.56
CA PRO A 232 -5.84 -1.98 7.02
C PRO A 232 -6.81 -1.37 8.04
N GLU A 233 -6.67 -1.71 9.32
CA GLU A 233 -7.49 -1.18 10.43
C GLU A 233 -7.47 0.36 10.56
N TYR A 234 -6.43 1.02 10.06
CA TYR A 234 -6.32 2.48 10.08
C TYR A 234 -6.92 3.16 8.84
N LYS A 235 -7.28 2.39 7.80
CA LYS A 235 -7.74 2.90 6.50
C LYS A 235 -8.92 3.87 6.64
N SER A 236 -9.95 3.49 7.38
CA SER A 236 -11.17 4.29 7.54
C SER A 236 -10.90 5.66 8.17
N ARG A 237 -10.09 5.70 9.24
CA ARG A 237 -9.71 6.95 9.93
C ARG A 237 -8.81 7.82 9.07
N VAL A 238 -7.88 7.22 8.34
CA VAL A 238 -7.03 7.95 7.38
C VAL A 238 -7.87 8.53 6.24
N ARG A 239 -8.82 7.78 5.68
CA ARG A 239 -9.73 8.27 4.63
C ARG A 239 -10.59 9.43 5.13
N LEU A 240 -11.07 9.35 6.38
CA LEU A 240 -11.80 10.44 7.01
C LEU A 240 -10.93 11.70 7.10
N LEU A 241 -9.72 11.59 7.64
CA LEU A 241 -8.76 12.69 7.72
C LEU A 241 -8.41 13.28 6.34
N SER A 242 -8.16 12.41 5.34
CA SER A 242 -7.91 12.78 3.95
C SER A 242 -9.06 13.61 3.38
N THR A 243 -10.31 13.21 3.66
CA THR A 243 -11.52 13.91 3.21
C THR A 243 -11.68 15.25 3.93
N GLU A 244 -11.56 15.29 5.25
CA GLU A 244 -11.70 16.51 6.06
C GLU A 244 -10.66 17.58 5.72
N ARG A 245 -9.45 17.15 5.33
CA ARG A 245 -8.32 18.03 5.02
C ARG A 245 -8.14 18.28 3.53
N THR A 246 -8.91 17.64 2.66
CA THR A 246 -8.77 17.69 1.20
C THR A 246 -7.34 17.33 0.76
N LEU A 247 -6.80 16.23 1.30
CA LEU A 247 -5.45 15.75 1.01
C LEU A 247 -5.50 14.34 0.40
N PRO A 248 -4.56 13.97 -0.48
CA PRO A 248 -4.36 12.57 -0.87
C PRO A 248 -4.17 11.67 0.35
N GLU A 249 -4.56 10.41 0.24
CA GLU A 249 -4.51 9.47 1.36
C GLU A 249 -3.07 9.25 1.85
N ARG A 250 -2.11 9.15 0.92
CA ARG A 250 -0.68 9.03 1.24
C ARG A 250 -0.20 10.20 2.08
N ARG A 251 -0.54 11.43 1.70
CA ARG A 251 -0.21 12.65 2.46
C ARG A 251 -0.88 12.67 3.84
N ALA A 252 -2.13 12.21 3.95
CA ALA A 252 -2.79 12.08 5.25
C ALA A 252 -2.07 11.08 6.16
N ARG A 253 -1.63 9.93 5.65
CA ARG A 253 -0.83 8.94 6.39
C ARG A 253 0.50 9.53 6.84
N THR A 254 1.23 10.19 5.95
CA THR A 254 2.50 10.87 6.28
C THR A 254 2.30 11.94 7.36
N MET A 255 1.21 12.72 7.30
CA MET A 255 0.92 13.74 8.32
C MET A 255 0.69 13.12 9.71
N VAL A 256 0.00 11.98 9.78
CA VAL A 256 -0.18 11.24 11.04
C VAL A 256 1.16 10.70 11.53
N TRP A 257 1.97 10.13 10.64
CA TRP A 257 3.31 9.61 10.97
C TRP A 257 4.21 10.72 11.53
N GLU A 258 4.27 11.91 10.89
CA GLU A 258 5.08 13.04 11.36
C GLU A 258 4.66 13.51 12.77
N GLN A 259 3.36 13.44 13.09
CA GLN A 259 2.82 13.80 14.40
C GLN A 259 3.13 12.73 15.45
N ALA A 260 3.02 11.45 15.09
CA ALA A 260 3.37 10.33 15.96
C ALA A 260 4.88 10.31 16.31
N CYS A 261 5.75 10.46 15.30
CA CYS A 261 7.21 10.50 15.48
C CYS A 261 7.66 11.66 16.38
N SER A 262 7.03 12.84 16.23
CA SER A 262 7.32 14.01 17.07
C SER A 262 7.04 13.74 18.57
N ARG A 263 6.14 12.81 18.89
CA ARG A 263 5.80 12.38 20.25
C ARG A 263 6.64 11.21 20.73
N ALA A 264 7.05 10.30 19.84
CA ALA A 264 7.99 9.22 20.17
C ALA A 264 9.28 9.77 20.82
N ALA A 265 9.78 10.90 20.30
CA ALA A 265 10.93 11.61 20.87
C ALA A 265 10.74 12.09 22.33
N ARG A 266 9.51 12.05 22.88
CA ARG A 266 9.15 12.51 24.23
C ARG A 266 8.76 11.38 25.19
N GLN A 267 8.54 10.15 24.71
CA GLN A 267 8.10 9.02 25.52
C GLN A 267 9.21 7.97 25.65
N VAL A 268 9.75 7.81 26.86
CA VAL A 268 10.56 6.64 27.24
C VAL A 268 9.58 5.56 27.68
N ALA A 269 9.37 4.51 26.89
CA ALA A 269 8.37 3.49 27.21
C ALA A 269 9.00 2.10 27.35
N HIS A 270 8.68 1.42 28.46
CA HIS A 270 9.03 0.04 28.77
C HIS A 270 8.05 -0.98 28.13
N THR A 271 7.29 -0.57 27.12
CA THR A 271 6.28 -1.38 26.41
C THR A 271 6.80 -1.92 25.08
N ALA A 272 6.12 -2.94 24.53
CA ALA A 272 6.46 -3.49 23.22
C ALA A 272 6.38 -2.39 22.13
N PRO A 273 7.37 -2.29 21.22
CA PRO A 273 7.48 -1.18 20.27
C PRO A 273 6.22 -0.91 19.42
N LEU A 274 5.51 -1.96 19.01
CA LEU A 274 4.29 -1.87 18.21
C LEU A 274 3.08 -1.36 19.01
N GLU A 275 2.94 -1.75 20.28
CA GLU A 275 1.84 -1.26 21.14
C GLU A 275 2.01 0.25 21.40
N ALA A 276 3.25 0.67 21.67
CA ALA A 276 3.57 2.08 21.84
C ALA A 276 3.30 2.87 20.54
N ALA A 277 3.64 2.31 19.38
CA ALA A 277 3.34 2.92 18.08
C ALA A 277 1.83 3.04 17.82
N ARG A 278 1.04 2.00 18.10
CA ARG A 278 -0.43 2.05 18.03
C ARG A 278 -1.01 3.18 18.87
N ALA A 279 -0.54 3.33 20.10
CA ALA A 279 -0.98 4.42 20.98
C ALA A 279 -0.64 5.81 20.41
N ARG A 280 0.57 5.99 19.87
CA ARG A 280 0.99 7.27 19.26
C ARG A 280 0.21 7.59 17.99
N VAL A 281 0.00 6.61 17.11
CA VAL A 281 -0.78 6.77 15.88
C VAL A 281 -2.24 7.10 16.21
N ASN A 282 -2.85 6.39 17.17
CA ASN A 282 -4.23 6.66 17.60
C ASN A 282 -4.41 8.09 18.11
N TYR A 283 -3.49 8.52 18.97
CA TYR A 283 -3.50 9.87 19.51
C TYR A 283 -3.29 10.91 18.39
N ALA A 284 -2.32 10.69 17.49
CA ALA A 284 -2.03 11.61 16.39
C ALA A 284 -3.26 11.79 15.47
N LEU A 285 -3.98 10.69 15.19
CA LEU A 285 -5.26 10.74 14.46
C LEU A 285 -6.32 11.55 15.21
N GLU A 286 -6.52 11.31 16.52
CA GLU A 286 -7.49 12.04 17.35
C GLU A 286 -7.22 13.55 17.36
N GLU A 287 -5.95 13.94 17.55
CA GLU A 287 -5.53 15.34 17.56
C GLU A 287 -5.74 16.00 16.19
N LEU A 288 -5.39 15.32 15.10
CA LEU A 288 -5.54 15.84 13.73
C LEU A 288 -7.00 15.96 13.29
N MET A 289 -7.89 15.11 13.81
CA MET A 289 -9.34 15.17 13.56
C MET A 289 -10.10 16.07 14.57
N GLY A 290 -9.41 16.59 15.60
CA GLY A 290 -10.02 17.46 16.62
C GLY A 290 -10.99 16.73 17.55
N TRP A 291 -10.75 15.46 17.85
CA TRP A 291 -11.57 14.63 18.75
C TRP A 291 -11.14 14.72 20.23
N THR A 292 -10.27 15.68 20.56
CA THR A 292 -9.71 15.90 21.91
C THR A 292 -10.36 17.06 22.65
#